data_AF-A0A552V9H1-F1
#
_entry.id   AF-A0A552V9H1-F1
#
_cell.length_a   1.000
_cell.length_b   1.000
_cell.length_c   1.000
_cell.angle_alpha   90.00
_cell.angle_beta   90.00
_cell.angle_gamma   90.00
#
_symmetry.space_group_name_H-M   'P 1'
#
loop_
_entity.id
_entity.type
_entity.pdbx_description
1 polymer ?
#
loop_
_entity_poly.entity_id
_entity_poly.type
_entity_poly.pdbx_seq_one_letter_code
_entity_poly.pdbx_strand_id
1 'polypeptide(L)'
;MLAALRRSIGFLSKDNCGTLIIDARCYIPRIGTSPIFIRVRLQFANFLNDIDLVKYRKAINCIFTRHIIIQTFIMNFLLFSGPTAAGKTPSIARYKDYLAATYAVSSFTKMGEDFHCLLIAHDRKIIFWSATDTPKLIDDLVAFIKLYPDAEAVVTSCRSYDVWPRQYQFEQLKLNDPSNTFFEIPMGRQITGVHRRRSLGWYLASILQIATIVGDQVPFKF
;
A
#
# COMPACT_ATOMS: atom_id res chain seq x y z
N MET A 1 -5.06 -11.02 -21.82
CA MET A 1 -5.26 -9.62 -21.39
C MET A 1 -4.05 -8.73 -21.73
N LEU A 2 -3.49 -8.85 -22.94
CA LEU A 2 -2.29 -8.11 -23.37
C LEU A 2 -2.45 -7.43 -24.74
N ALA A 3 -3.66 -7.46 -25.32
CA ALA A 3 -3.96 -6.81 -26.57
C ALA A 3 -4.78 -5.53 -26.32
N ALA A 4 -4.33 -4.43 -26.90
CA ALA A 4 -5.02 -3.14 -27.05
C ALA A 4 -4.70 -1.99 -26.05
N LEU A 5 -3.42 -1.66 -25.85
CA LEU A 5 -3.02 -0.27 -25.61
C LEU A 5 -2.84 0.42 -26.98
N ARG A 6 -3.86 1.11 -27.49
CA ARG A 6 -3.69 2.03 -28.64
C ARG A 6 -3.18 3.37 -28.11
N ARG A 7 -1.94 3.72 -28.45
CA ARG A 7 -1.23 4.91 -27.93
C ARG A 7 -1.18 5.99 -29.01
N SER A 8 -1.60 7.21 -28.66
CA SER A 8 -1.31 8.41 -29.46
C SER A 8 -0.39 9.32 -28.66
N ILE A 9 0.85 9.49 -29.14
CA ILE A 9 1.73 10.56 -28.63
C ILE A 9 1.13 11.86 -29.17
N GLY A 10 0.61 12.69 -28.28
CA GLY A 10 -0.20 13.85 -28.66
C GLY A 10 0.64 15.05 -29.10
N PHE A 11 1.80 15.27 -28.47
CA PHE A 11 2.65 16.42 -28.81
C PHE A 11 4.09 16.25 -28.28
N LEU A 12 5.06 16.63 -29.09
CA LEU A 12 6.47 16.79 -28.73
C LEU A 12 6.81 18.27 -28.94
N SER A 13 7.18 18.98 -27.87
CA SER A 13 7.62 20.38 -27.98
C SER A 13 8.92 20.60 -27.21
N LYS A 14 9.81 21.39 -27.79
CA LYS A 14 10.99 21.94 -27.09
C LYS A 14 10.57 23.30 -26.54
N ASP A 15 10.81 23.56 -25.26
CA ASP A 15 10.67 24.93 -24.75
C ASP A 15 11.90 25.77 -25.09
N ASN A 16 11.79 27.09 -24.91
CA ASN A 16 12.87 28.03 -25.22
C ASN A 16 14.14 27.82 -24.36
N CYS A 17 14.09 26.93 -23.36
CA CYS A 17 15.19 26.59 -22.46
C CYS A 17 15.85 25.24 -22.81
N GLY A 18 15.43 24.59 -23.90
CA GLY A 18 16.00 23.32 -24.33
C GLY A 18 15.44 22.08 -23.61
N THR A 19 14.36 22.23 -22.84
CA THR A 19 13.65 21.13 -22.19
C THR A 19 12.79 20.41 -23.22
N LEU A 20 12.93 19.09 -23.30
CA LEU A 20 12.00 18.27 -24.07
C LEU A 20 10.76 17.99 -23.23
N ILE A 21 9.61 18.44 -23.70
CA ILE A 21 8.31 18.16 -23.09
C ILE A 21 7.60 17.10 -23.93
N ILE A 22 7.34 15.95 -23.30
CA ILE A 22 6.56 14.87 -23.90
C ILE A 22 5.18 14.85 -23.25
N ASP A 23 4.15 15.09 -24.05
CA ASP A 23 2.76 15.01 -23.62
C ASP A 23 2.10 13.76 -24.23
N ALA A 24 1.94 12.74 -23.40
CA ALA A 24 1.37 11.46 -23.81
C ALA A 24 -0.04 11.31 -23.23
N ARG A 25 -0.99 10.97 -24.11
CA ARG A 25 -2.34 10.54 -23.70
C ARG A 25 -2.39 9.02 -23.74
N CYS A 26 -2.50 8.41 -22.57
CA CYS A 26 -2.65 6.96 -22.47
C CYS A 26 -4.13 6.59 -22.44
N TYR A 27 -4.53 5.66 -23.31
CA TYR A 27 -5.87 5.07 -23.35
C TYR A 27 -5.85 3.73 -22.64
N ILE A 28 -6.62 3.61 -21.56
CA ILE A 28 -6.80 2.34 -20.85
C ILE A 28 -8.23 1.86 -21.12
N PRO A 29 -8.43 0.86 -22.00
CA PRO A 29 -9.75 0.29 -22.18
C PRO A 29 -10.14 -0.47 -20.90
N ARG A 30 -11.30 -0.14 -20.34
CA ARG A 30 -11.97 -0.96 -19.33
C ARG A 30 -13.16 -1.66 -19.97
N ILE A 31 -13.37 -2.93 -19.64
CA ILE A 31 -14.59 -3.64 -20.05
C ILE A 31 -15.73 -3.10 -19.18
N GLY A 32 -16.77 -2.52 -19.83
CA GLY A 32 -18.01 -2.09 -19.17
C GLY A 32 -18.02 -0.73 -18.48
N THR A 33 -16.96 0.10 -18.59
CA THR A 33 -16.94 1.47 -18.03
C THR A 33 -16.26 2.47 -18.98
N SER A 34 -16.54 3.76 -18.80
CA SER A 34 -15.93 4.85 -19.59
C SER A 34 -14.40 4.79 -19.52
N PRO A 35 -13.70 4.98 -20.65
CA PRO A 35 -12.24 4.92 -20.70
C PRO A 35 -11.61 6.04 -19.86
N ILE A 36 -10.48 5.72 -19.21
CA ILE A 36 -9.69 6.69 -18.45
C ILE A 36 -8.59 7.25 -19.36
N PHE A 37 -8.49 8.58 -19.41
CA PHE A 37 -7.41 9.29 -20.08
C PHE A 37 -6.41 9.80 -19.05
N ILE A 38 -5.18 9.30 -19.13
CA ILE A 38 -4.08 9.79 -18.28
C ILE A 38 -3.19 10.68 -19.14
N ARG A 39 -2.99 11.92 -18.70
CA ARG A 39 -2.02 12.85 -19.28
C ARG A 39 -0.72 12.76 -18.47
N VAL A 40 0.35 12.30 -19.10
CA VAL A 40 1.67 12.21 -18.46
C VAL A 40 2.56 13.28 -19.09
N ARG A 41 3.05 14.20 -18.26
CA ARG A 41 4.03 15.23 -18.65
C ARG A 41 5.40 14.81 -18.12
N LEU A 42 6.33 14.51 -19.02
CA LEU A 42 7.74 14.29 -18.67
C LEU A 42 8.56 15.51 -19.09
N GLN A 43 9.39 16.01 -18.18
CA GLN A 43 10.34 17.09 -18.43
C GLN A 43 11.76 16.55 -18.28
N PHE A 44 12.57 16.72 -19.33
CA PHE A 44 13.97 16.36 -19.31
C PHE A 44 14.82 17.62 -19.52
N ALA A 45 15.58 18.00 -18.50
CA ALA A 45 16.52 19.14 -18.58
C ALA A 45 17.88 18.68 -19.16
N ASN A 46 18.56 19.59 -19.86
CA ASN A 46 19.92 19.41 -20.42
C ASN A 46 20.08 18.33 -21.49
N PHE A 47 19.15 18.21 -22.42
CA PHE A 47 19.36 17.39 -23.61
C PHE A 47 20.02 18.20 -24.74
N LEU A 48 21.27 17.87 -25.03
CA LEU A 48 22.13 18.47 -26.05
C LEU A 48 21.43 18.56 -27.42
N ASN A 49 21.82 19.57 -28.20
CA ASN A 49 21.08 20.15 -29.33
C ASN A 49 20.79 19.26 -30.56
N ASP A 50 21.20 17.99 -30.59
CA ASP A 50 21.05 17.12 -31.77
C ASP A 50 20.33 15.80 -31.43
N ILE A 51 19.00 15.85 -31.35
CA ILE A 51 18.18 14.65 -31.08
C ILE A 51 17.26 14.37 -32.26
N ASP A 52 17.57 13.27 -32.96
CA ASP A 52 16.67 12.64 -33.90
C ASP A 52 15.49 12.00 -33.14
N LEU A 53 14.40 12.76 -33.05
CA LEU A 53 13.16 12.41 -32.34
C LEU A 53 12.53 11.11 -32.85
N VAL A 54 12.78 10.71 -34.11
CA VAL A 54 12.26 9.48 -34.70
C VAL A 54 12.97 8.26 -34.10
N LYS A 55 14.29 8.35 -33.93
CA LYS A 55 15.13 7.30 -33.34
C LYS A 55 14.77 7.06 -31.86
N TYR A 56 14.48 8.14 -31.14
CA TYR A 56 14.07 8.07 -29.73
C TYR A 56 12.62 7.66 -29.51
N ARG A 57 11.74 7.66 -30.51
CA ARG A 57 10.35 7.20 -30.36
C ARG A 57 10.28 5.75 -29.86
N LYS A 58 11.22 4.89 -30.28
CA LYS A 58 11.34 3.50 -29.80
C LYS A 58 11.85 3.42 -28.36
N ALA A 59 12.85 4.24 -28.02
CA ALA A 59 13.41 4.34 -26.67
C ALA A 59 12.42 4.93 -25.66
N ILE A 60 11.71 6.01 -26.04
CA ILE A 60 10.63 6.63 -25.27
C ILE A 60 9.48 5.65 -25.10
N ASN A 61 9.07 4.92 -26.15
CA ASN A 61 8.09 3.84 -26.00
C ASN A 61 8.58 2.76 -25.03
N CYS A 62 9.87 2.42 -25.01
CA CYS A 62 10.44 1.46 -24.06
C CYS A 62 10.45 2.01 -22.63
N ILE A 63 10.84 3.27 -22.42
CA ILE A 63 10.81 3.97 -21.13
C ILE A 63 9.37 4.07 -20.61
N PHE A 64 8.41 4.47 -21.45
CA PHE A 64 6.98 4.50 -21.10
C PHE A 64 6.44 3.10 -20.81
N THR A 65 6.86 2.08 -21.56
CA THR A 65 6.42 0.69 -21.29
C THR A 65 7.03 0.15 -20.01
N ARG A 66 8.23 0.62 -19.60
CA ARG A 66 8.84 0.24 -18.31
C ARG A 66 8.36 1.09 -17.13
N HIS A 67 8.07 2.38 -17.32
CA HIS A 67 7.67 3.32 -16.26
C HIS A 67 6.13 3.38 -16.05
N ILE A 68 5.30 3.16 -17.08
CA ILE A 68 3.83 3.13 -16.92
C ILE A 68 3.33 1.74 -16.50
N ILE A 69 4.08 0.66 -16.77
CA ILE A 69 3.68 -0.70 -16.36
C ILE A 69 4.07 -1.02 -14.91
N ILE A 70 4.88 -0.19 -14.25
CA ILE A 70 5.39 -0.48 -12.89
C ILE A 70 5.35 0.81 -12.04
N GLN A 71 4.16 1.38 -11.86
CA GLN A 71 3.78 1.74 -10.49
C GLN A 71 3.19 0.48 -9.85
N THR A 72 4.03 -0.55 -9.72
CA THR A 72 3.78 -1.55 -8.71
C THR A 72 4.14 -0.83 -7.42
N PHE A 73 3.11 -0.32 -6.75
CA PHE A 73 3.27 0.30 -5.44
C PHE A 73 3.95 -0.75 -4.56
N ILE A 74 5.24 -0.57 -4.31
CA ILE A 74 5.96 -1.35 -3.32
C ILE A 74 5.38 -0.88 -1.99
N MET A 75 4.45 -1.66 -1.46
CA MET A 75 3.79 -1.32 -0.22
C MET A 75 4.19 -2.33 0.85
N ASN A 76 4.47 -1.81 2.04
CA ASN A 76 4.92 -2.63 3.15
C ASN A 76 3.72 -3.03 4.01
N PHE A 77 3.51 -4.32 4.22
CA PHE A 77 2.39 -4.84 5.00
C PHE A 77 2.86 -5.39 6.33
N LEU A 78 2.39 -4.82 7.43
CA LEU A 78 2.57 -5.38 8.76
C LEU A 78 1.29 -6.12 9.16
N LEU A 79 1.35 -7.45 9.18
CA LEU A 79 0.20 -8.31 9.41
C LEU A 79 0.20 -8.84 10.84
N PHE A 80 -0.87 -8.59 11.59
CA PHE A 80 -1.14 -9.28 12.85
C PHE A 80 -2.00 -10.49 12.54
N SER A 81 -1.42 -11.70 12.54
CA SER A 81 -2.14 -12.91 12.12
C SER A 81 -2.55 -13.78 13.29
N GLY A 82 -3.63 -14.54 13.12
CA GLY A 82 -4.01 -15.55 14.12
C GLY A 82 -5.49 -15.86 14.18
N PRO A 83 -5.90 -16.77 15.08
CA PRO A 83 -7.27 -17.24 15.18
C PRO A 83 -8.21 -16.15 15.71
N THR A 84 -9.52 -16.46 15.73
CA THR A 84 -10.51 -15.62 16.43
C THR A 84 -10.07 -15.44 17.89
N ALA A 85 -10.27 -14.23 18.43
CA ALA A 85 -9.90 -13.88 19.81
C ALA A 85 -8.39 -14.01 20.14
N ALA A 86 -7.51 -13.87 19.15
CA ALA A 86 -6.06 -13.75 19.38
C ALA A 86 -5.62 -12.35 19.87
N GLY A 87 -6.51 -11.35 19.81
CA GLY A 87 -6.19 -9.97 20.20
C GLY A 87 -5.63 -9.11 19.06
N LYS A 88 -5.91 -9.45 17.80
CA LYS A 88 -5.42 -8.69 16.61
C LYS A 88 -5.83 -7.22 16.65
N THR A 89 -7.12 -6.93 16.73
CA THR A 89 -7.64 -5.56 16.79
C THR A 89 -7.05 -4.74 17.95
N PRO A 90 -7.04 -5.22 19.22
CA PRO A 90 -6.42 -4.46 20.30
C PRO A 90 -4.89 -4.30 20.14
N SER A 91 -4.19 -5.23 19.50
CA SER A 91 -2.77 -5.05 19.18
C SER A 91 -2.54 -3.97 18.13
N ILE A 92 -3.32 -3.96 17.05
CA ILE A 92 -3.26 -2.93 16.01
C ILE A 92 -3.60 -1.55 16.61
N ALA A 93 -4.62 -1.49 17.49
CA ALA A 93 -4.99 -0.26 18.19
C ALA A 93 -3.85 0.28 19.06
N ARG A 94 -3.23 -0.58 19.88
CA ARG A 94 -2.08 -0.20 20.73
C ARG A 94 -0.90 0.28 19.92
N TYR A 95 -0.60 -0.38 18.79
CA TYR A 95 0.49 0.03 17.93
C TYR A 95 0.20 1.37 17.26
N LYS A 96 -1.02 1.58 16.77
CA LYS A 96 -1.48 2.88 16.26
C LYS A 96 -1.35 3.98 17.31
N ASP A 97 -1.82 3.75 18.53
CA ASP A 97 -1.74 4.73 19.62
C ASP A 97 -0.29 5.02 20.01
N TYR A 98 0.59 4.01 20.01
CA TYR A 98 2.03 4.19 20.20
C TYR A 98 2.62 5.11 19.14
N LEU A 99 2.42 4.84 17.84
CA LEU A 99 2.96 5.72 16.80
C LEU A 99 2.35 7.13 16.87
N ALA A 100 1.05 7.25 17.12
CA ALA A 100 0.40 8.56 17.26
C ALA A 100 1.00 9.39 18.40
N ALA A 101 1.30 8.75 19.55
CA ALA A 101 1.96 9.39 20.67
C ALA A 101 3.43 9.74 20.37
N THR A 102 4.16 8.86 19.69
CA THR A 102 5.58 9.06 19.35
C THR A 102 5.79 10.19 18.34
N TYR A 103 4.93 10.30 17.32
CA TYR A 103 5.10 11.26 16.23
C TYR A 103 4.18 12.49 16.33
N ALA A 104 3.38 12.62 17.41
CA ALA A 104 2.47 13.74 17.66
C ALA A 104 1.49 14.05 16.51
N VAL A 105 0.83 13.00 15.99
CA VAL A 105 0.06 13.06 14.74
C VAL A 105 -1.45 13.09 14.94
N SER A 106 -2.15 13.82 14.05
CA SER A 106 -3.61 13.73 13.90
C SER A 106 -4.04 12.37 13.32
N SER A 107 -4.81 11.60 14.08
CA SER A 107 -5.42 10.34 13.59
C SER A 107 -6.91 10.56 13.30
N PHE A 108 -7.34 10.25 12.08
CA PHE A 108 -8.77 10.21 11.75
C PHE A 108 -9.31 8.83 12.09
N THR A 109 -10.10 8.70 13.16
CA THR A 109 -10.62 7.39 13.61
C THR A 109 -12.15 7.38 13.55
N LYS A 110 -12.72 6.31 12.98
CA LYS A 110 -14.05 5.83 13.40
C LYS A 110 -13.82 4.78 14.47
N MET A 111 -13.96 5.14 15.74
CA MET A 111 -13.73 4.22 16.87
C MET A 111 -14.86 3.19 16.98
N GLY A 112 -14.49 1.92 17.17
CA GLY A 112 -15.37 0.76 17.36
C GLY A 112 -14.55 -0.51 17.65
N GLU A 113 -15.20 -1.67 17.84
CA GLU A 113 -14.51 -2.97 17.94
C GLU A 113 -13.64 -3.26 16.72
N ASP A 114 -14.02 -2.68 15.58
CA ASP A 114 -13.24 -2.60 14.36
C ASP A 114 -13.07 -1.15 13.94
N PHE A 115 -11.88 -0.82 13.42
CA PHE A 115 -11.52 0.53 13.00
C PHE A 115 -10.62 0.52 11.76
N HIS A 116 -10.62 1.64 11.06
CA HIS A 116 -9.59 1.99 10.08
C HIS A 116 -9.22 3.46 10.27
N CYS A 117 -7.95 3.78 10.04
CA CYS A 117 -7.48 5.15 10.09
C CYS A 117 -6.23 5.34 9.23
N LEU A 118 -5.98 6.59 8.85
CA LEU A 118 -4.73 7.03 8.27
C LEU A 118 -3.94 7.78 9.35
N LEU A 119 -2.68 7.40 9.54
CA LEU A 119 -1.72 8.11 10.37
C LEU A 119 -0.72 8.83 9.47
N ILE A 120 -0.55 10.15 9.67
CA ILE A 120 0.33 11.02 8.87
C ILE A 120 1.47 11.58 9.73
N ALA A 121 2.64 10.94 9.72
CA ALA A 121 3.82 11.34 10.51
C ALA A 121 4.92 11.86 9.59
N HIS A 122 5.41 13.10 9.75
CA HIS A 122 6.55 13.62 8.99
C HIS A 122 6.48 13.38 7.46
N ASP A 123 5.33 13.69 6.84
CA ASP A 123 4.99 13.42 5.43
C ASP A 123 4.83 11.94 5.04
N ARG A 124 4.86 11.05 6.01
CA ARG A 124 4.69 9.60 5.83
C ARG A 124 3.28 9.18 6.18
N LYS A 125 2.74 8.26 5.39
CA LYS A 125 1.36 7.80 5.52
C LYS A 125 1.31 6.32 5.83
N ILE A 126 0.65 5.99 6.93
CA ILE A 126 0.45 4.61 7.39
C ILE A 126 -1.05 4.35 7.48
N ILE A 127 -1.53 3.34 6.77
CA ILE A 127 -2.90 2.86 6.86
C ILE A 127 -2.99 1.85 7.99
N PHE A 128 -3.95 2.02 8.89
CA PHE A 128 -4.34 1.02 9.87
C PHE A 128 -5.72 0.49 9.53
N TRP A 129 -5.87 -0.83 9.52
CA TRP A 129 -7.12 -1.50 9.22
C TRP A 129 -7.30 -2.76 10.07
N SER A 130 -8.21 -2.74 11.05
CA SER A 130 -8.31 -3.86 12.00
C SER A 130 -9.11 -5.05 11.48
N ALA A 131 -9.98 -4.87 10.49
CA ALA A 131 -11.04 -5.83 10.17
C ALA A 131 -10.84 -6.49 8.80
N THR A 132 -10.47 -7.77 8.75
CA THR A 132 -10.25 -8.50 7.47
C THR A 132 -10.94 -9.85 7.43
N ASP A 133 -12.02 -10.00 8.20
CA ASP A 133 -12.68 -11.28 8.44
C ASP A 133 -13.58 -11.76 7.30
N THR A 134 -13.96 -10.86 6.39
CA THR A 134 -14.87 -11.17 5.27
C THR A 134 -14.32 -10.58 3.97
N PRO A 135 -14.72 -11.10 2.79
CA PRO A 135 -14.31 -10.55 1.50
C PRO A 135 -14.63 -9.07 1.37
N LYS A 136 -15.83 -8.66 1.80
CA LYS A 136 -16.25 -7.27 1.76
C LYS A 136 -15.28 -6.37 2.53
N LEU A 137 -14.87 -6.78 3.73
CA LEU A 137 -13.92 -6.01 4.53
C LEU A 137 -12.52 -5.95 3.89
N ILE A 138 -12.12 -7.01 3.18
CA ILE A 138 -10.86 -7.05 2.43
C ILE A 138 -10.95 -6.15 1.18
N ASP A 139 -12.07 -6.17 0.46
CA ASP A 139 -12.33 -5.28 -0.67
C ASP A 139 -12.37 -3.82 -0.25
N ASP A 140 -12.99 -3.53 0.90
CA ASP A 140 -13.05 -2.20 1.49
C ASP A 140 -11.63 -1.71 1.87
N LEU A 141 -10.76 -2.58 2.40
CA LEU A 141 -9.34 -2.28 2.62
C LEU A 141 -8.62 -1.95 1.31
N VAL A 142 -8.81 -2.76 0.27
CA VAL A 142 -8.21 -2.52 -1.06
C VAL A 142 -8.70 -1.21 -1.65
N ALA A 143 -9.98 -0.88 -1.48
CA ALA A 143 -10.54 0.39 -1.90
C ALA A 143 -9.92 1.56 -1.12
N PHE A 144 -9.77 1.43 0.19
CA PHE A 144 -9.15 2.44 1.05
C PHE A 144 -7.68 2.69 0.68
N ILE A 145 -6.92 1.62 0.42
CA ILE A 145 -5.53 1.70 -0.07
C ILE A 145 -5.44 2.53 -1.36
N LYS A 146 -6.38 2.34 -2.30
CA LYS A 146 -6.42 3.09 -3.55
C LYS A 146 -6.70 4.59 -3.37
N LEU A 147 -7.31 5.00 -2.25
CA LEU A 147 -7.52 6.40 -1.92
C LEU A 147 -6.24 7.09 -1.43
N TYR A 148 -5.28 6.32 -0.93
CA TYR A 148 -4.01 6.83 -0.39
C TYR A 148 -2.83 6.11 -1.07
N PRO A 149 -2.61 6.34 -2.38
CA PRO A 149 -1.55 5.68 -3.14
C PRO A 149 -0.14 6.04 -2.64
N ASP A 150 0.00 7.13 -1.89
CA ASP A 150 1.24 7.56 -1.26
C ASP A 150 1.42 7.03 0.17
N ALA A 151 0.57 6.09 0.62
CA ALA A 151 0.82 5.32 1.83
C ALA A 151 2.03 4.40 1.66
N GLU A 152 2.94 4.44 2.62
CA GLU A 152 4.17 3.63 2.61
C GLU A 152 3.91 2.24 3.20
N ALA A 153 2.97 2.15 4.13
CA ALA A 153 2.67 0.92 4.81
C ALA A 153 1.19 0.75 5.16
N VAL A 154 0.80 -0.52 5.27
CA VAL A 154 -0.50 -0.96 5.73
C VAL A 154 -0.29 -1.88 6.93
N VAL A 155 -0.83 -1.48 8.08
CA VAL A 155 -0.91 -2.30 9.28
C VAL A 155 -2.31 -2.91 9.33
N THR A 156 -2.41 -4.23 9.21
CA THR A 156 -3.70 -4.90 9.14
C THR A 156 -3.74 -6.23 9.86
N SER A 157 -4.95 -6.72 10.14
CA SER A 157 -5.13 -8.05 10.69
C SER A 157 -5.15 -9.10 9.57
N CYS A 158 -4.81 -10.33 9.91
CA CYS A 158 -4.88 -11.48 9.03
C CYS A 158 -5.42 -12.71 9.80
N ARG A 159 -6.14 -13.59 9.10
CA ARG A 159 -6.55 -14.88 9.67
C ARG A 159 -5.40 -15.89 9.64
N SER A 160 -5.49 -16.91 10.48
CA SER A 160 -4.52 -18.01 10.52
C SER A 160 -4.32 -18.66 9.15
N TYR A 161 -3.18 -19.34 9.01
CA TYR A 161 -2.89 -20.24 7.88
C TYR A 161 -4.04 -21.25 7.69
N ASP A 162 -4.33 -21.61 6.43
CA ASP A 162 -5.40 -22.52 5.98
C ASP A 162 -6.86 -22.06 6.12
N VAL A 163 -7.12 -20.77 6.37
CA VAL A 163 -8.48 -20.23 6.31
C VAL A 163 -8.68 -19.43 5.01
N TRP A 164 -9.76 -19.71 4.28
CA TRP A 164 -10.10 -19.04 3.01
C TRP A 164 -9.94 -17.50 3.00
N PRO A 165 -10.32 -16.74 4.06
CA PRO A 165 -10.10 -15.30 4.11
C PRO A 165 -8.62 -14.89 3.97
N ARG A 166 -7.66 -15.71 4.42
CA ARG A 166 -6.23 -15.43 4.26
C ARG A 166 -5.81 -15.51 2.79
N GLN A 167 -6.19 -16.57 2.09
CA GLN A 167 -5.86 -16.73 0.68
C GLN A 167 -6.43 -15.57 -0.14
N TYR A 168 -7.71 -15.26 0.11
CA TYR A 168 -8.36 -14.12 -0.53
C TYR A 168 -7.66 -12.79 -0.21
N GLN A 169 -7.30 -12.54 1.05
CA GLN A 169 -6.54 -11.35 1.45
C GLN A 169 -5.19 -11.26 0.73
N PHE A 170 -4.44 -12.36 0.66
CA PHE A 170 -3.13 -12.42 0.00
C PHE A 170 -3.23 -12.16 -1.50
N GLU A 171 -4.27 -12.67 -2.15
CA GLU A 171 -4.56 -12.43 -3.57
C GLU A 171 -4.94 -10.97 -3.82
N GLN A 172 -5.88 -10.42 -3.04
CA GLN A 172 -6.37 -9.05 -3.24
C GLN A 172 -5.31 -7.99 -2.93
N LEU A 173 -4.50 -8.21 -1.89
CA LEU A 173 -3.38 -7.33 -1.55
C LEU A 173 -2.10 -7.63 -2.36
N LYS A 174 -2.13 -8.67 -3.21
CA LYS A 174 -0.97 -9.13 -3.99
C LYS A 174 0.26 -9.38 -3.14
N LEU A 175 0.10 -10.01 -1.97
CA LEU A 175 1.22 -10.31 -1.07
C LEU A 175 2.13 -11.42 -1.58
N ASN A 176 1.67 -12.17 -2.59
CA ASN A 176 2.48 -13.14 -3.32
C ASN A 176 3.32 -12.50 -4.44
N ASP A 177 3.12 -11.21 -4.72
CA ASP A 177 3.91 -10.45 -5.70
C ASP A 177 5.24 -10.02 -5.03
N PRO A 178 6.42 -10.35 -5.61
CA PRO A 178 7.72 -10.00 -5.04
C PRO A 178 7.97 -8.50 -4.87
N SER A 179 7.18 -7.65 -5.52
CA SER A 179 7.25 -6.19 -5.35
C SER A 179 6.65 -5.70 -4.03
N ASN A 180 5.76 -6.46 -3.40
CA ASN A 180 5.21 -6.15 -2.09
C ASN A 180 6.04 -6.83 -1.01
N THR A 181 6.35 -6.09 0.06
CA THR A 181 7.00 -6.69 1.23
C THR A 181 5.98 -6.83 2.34
N PHE A 182 5.95 -7.99 3.00
CA PHE A 182 5.13 -8.15 4.19
C PHE A 182 5.93 -8.78 5.33
N PHE A 183 5.57 -8.41 6.55
CA PHE A 183 6.02 -9.04 7.76
C PHE A 183 4.81 -9.46 8.58
N GLU A 184 4.84 -10.66 9.15
CA GLU A 184 3.74 -11.23 9.89
C GLU A 184 4.13 -11.43 11.36
N ILE A 185 3.34 -10.87 12.27
CA ILE A 185 3.41 -11.14 13.70
C ILE A 185 2.36 -12.21 14.01
N PRO A 186 2.77 -13.49 14.15
CA PRO A 186 1.83 -14.55 14.48
C PRO A 186 1.34 -14.42 15.92
N MET A 187 0.02 -14.50 16.10
CA MET A 187 -0.66 -14.37 17.37
C MET A 187 -1.35 -15.67 17.77
N GLY A 188 -1.19 -16.05 19.03
CA GLY A 188 -1.82 -17.23 19.62
C GLY A 188 -3.24 -16.95 20.10
N ARG A 189 -4.10 -17.97 20.09
CA ARG A 189 -5.42 -17.87 20.72
C ARG A 189 -5.24 -17.67 22.23
N GLN A 190 -5.95 -16.70 22.77
CA GLN A 190 -6.00 -16.54 24.21
C GLN A 190 -7.06 -17.47 24.79
N ILE A 191 -6.62 -18.42 25.60
CA ILE A 191 -7.49 -19.37 26.30
C ILE A 191 -8.04 -18.71 27.57
N THR A 192 -9.26 -19.07 27.95
CA THR A 192 -9.90 -18.60 29.18
C THR A 192 -9.20 -19.13 30.42
N GLY A 193 -9.16 -18.33 31.49
CA GLY A 193 -8.56 -18.72 32.76
C GLY A 193 -8.64 -17.64 33.84
N VAL A 194 -8.41 -18.01 35.09
CA VAL A 194 -8.57 -17.13 36.28
C VAL A 194 -7.69 -15.88 36.20
N HIS A 195 -6.52 -15.96 35.56
CA HIS A 195 -5.59 -14.84 35.39
C HIS A 195 -5.63 -14.19 34.00
N ARG A 196 -6.66 -14.49 33.19
CA ARG A 196 -6.75 -14.05 31.78
C ARG A 196 -6.48 -12.56 31.60
N ARG A 197 -7.03 -11.69 32.46
CA ARG A 197 -6.85 -10.23 32.33
C ARG A 197 -5.40 -9.79 32.51
N ARG A 198 -4.65 -10.38 33.46
CA ARG A 198 -3.24 -10.07 33.70
C ARG A 198 -2.37 -10.64 32.57
N SER A 199 -2.60 -11.89 32.18
CA SER A 199 -1.90 -12.54 31.07
C SER A 199 -2.14 -11.82 29.75
N LEU A 200 -3.36 -11.32 29.52
CA LEU A 200 -3.71 -10.50 28.36
C LEU A 200 -2.92 -9.20 28.32
N GLY A 201 -2.80 -8.50 29.46
CA GLY A 201 -2.04 -7.27 29.57
C GLY A 201 -0.58 -7.47 29.19
N TRP A 202 0.06 -8.49 29.76
CA TRP A 202 1.44 -8.89 29.44
C TRP A 202 1.59 -9.27 27.96
N TYR A 203 0.71 -10.15 27.46
CA TYR A 203 0.76 -10.62 26.07
C TYR A 203 0.67 -9.48 25.05
N LEU A 204 -0.30 -8.58 25.21
CA LEU A 204 -0.46 -7.43 24.32
C LEU A 204 0.70 -6.43 24.45
N ALA A 205 1.34 -6.33 25.61
CA ALA A 205 2.54 -5.50 25.79
C ALA A 205 3.76 -6.10 25.08
N SER A 206 3.95 -7.42 25.13
CA SER A 206 5.00 -8.12 24.39
C SER A 206 4.79 -8.01 22.87
N ILE A 207 3.54 -8.13 22.40
CA ILE A 207 3.21 -7.93 20.98
C ILE A 207 3.51 -6.50 20.55
N LEU A 208 3.23 -5.50 21.40
CA LEU A 208 3.60 -4.12 21.11
C LEU A 208 5.12 -3.98 20.97
N GLN A 209 5.93 -4.54 21.88
CA GLN A 209 7.40 -4.50 21.78
C GLN A 209 7.92 -5.12 20.48
N ILE A 210 7.34 -6.23 20.04
CA ILE A 210 7.70 -6.83 18.74
C ILE A 210 7.35 -5.86 17.60
N ALA A 211 6.14 -5.29 17.63
CA ALA A 211 5.70 -4.36 16.59
C ALA A 211 6.57 -3.10 16.53
N THR A 212 7.04 -2.56 17.66
CA THR A 212 7.96 -1.42 17.68
C THR A 212 9.32 -1.80 17.12
N ILE A 213 9.89 -2.95 17.50
CA ILE A 213 11.16 -3.43 16.94
C ILE A 213 11.06 -3.58 15.42
N VAL A 214 9.98 -4.17 14.91
CA VAL A 214 9.75 -4.30 13.47
C VAL A 214 9.57 -2.93 12.82
N GLY A 215 8.81 -2.06 13.47
CA GLY A 215 8.56 -0.68 13.03
C GLY A 215 9.79 0.19 12.94
N ASP A 216 10.86 -0.13 13.66
CA ASP A 216 12.15 0.59 13.63
C ASP A 216 13.10 0.04 12.54
N GLN A 217 12.76 -1.07 11.88
CA GLN A 217 13.60 -1.76 10.89
C GLN A 217 13.10 -1.54 9.46
N VAL A 218 14.01 -1.57 8.49
CA VAL A 218 13.64 -1.56 7.05
C VAL A 218 12.82 -2.83 6.75
N PRO A 219 11.69 -2.74 6.01
CA PRO A 219 11.20 -1.59 5.25
C PRO A 219 10.21 -0.69 5.99
N PHE A 220 9.90 -0.99 7.26
CA PHE A 220 8.86 -0.31 8.02
C PHE A 220 9.32 0.97 8.70
N LYS A 221 10.62 1.08 9.06
CA LYS A 221 11.29 2.19 9.76
C LYS A 221 10.44 3.46 9.74
N PHE A 222 9.52 3.64 10.70
CA PHE A 222 8.45 4.66 10.69
C PHE A 222 8.94 6.03 11.18
#